data_AF-A0A3A9A5K7-F1
#
_entry.id   AF-A0A3A9A5K7-F1
#
_cell.length_a   1.000
_cell.length_b   1.000
_cell.length_c   1.000
_cell.angle_alpha   90.00
_cell.angle_beta   90.00
_cell.angle_gamma   90.00
#
_symmetry.space_group_name_H-M   'P 1'
#
loop_
_entity.id
_entity.type
_entity.pdbx_description
1 polymer ?
#
loop_
_entity_poly.entity_id
_entity_poly.type
_entity_poly.pdbx_seq_one_letter_code
_entity_poly.pdbx_strand_id
1 'polypeptide(L)'
;METSLERLGLDYIDLMILHHSAPGSDVSAYQAMEQALTEGKLRSIGLSNYYTPDDFDRLVGETTITPALLQNETHPYHQSTEMKEHLRQYGTVLES
;
A
#
# COMPACT_ATOMS: atom_id res chain seq x y z
N MET A 1 2.90 6.61 -12.81
CA MET A 1 3.50 5.30 -13.13
C MET A 1 4.61 5.45 -14.16
N GLU A 2 4.28 5.81 -15.41
CA GLU A 2 5.25 5.93 -16.52
C GLU A 2 6.50 6.76 -16.18
N THR A 3 6.32 7.94 -15.58
CA THR A 3 7.43 8.79 -15.16
C THR A 3 8.37 8.11 -14.16
N SER A 4 7.87 7.25 -13.29
CA SER A 4 8.72 6.52 -12.33
C SER A 4 9.54 5.45 -13.03
N LEU A 5 8.92 4.66 -13.93
CA LEU A 5 9.61 3.64 -14.73
C LEU A 5 10.70 4.27 -15.61
N GLU A 6 10.37 5.35 -16.30
CA GLU A 6 11.31 6.10 -17.15
C GLU A 6 12.50 6.62 -16.34
N ARG A 7 12.25 7.26 -15.20
CA ARG A 7 13.31 7.83 -14.35
C ARG A 7 14.21 6.78 -13.72
N LEU A 8 13.68 5.59 -13.42
CA LEU A 8 14.43 4.47 -12.89
C LEU A 8 15.11 3.64 -13.99
N GLY A 9 14.71 3.80 -15.26
CA GLY A 9 15.19 2.99 -16.37
C GLY A 9 14.77 1.53 -16.26
N LEU A 10 13.56 1.27 -15.75
CA LEU A 10 13.03 -0.07 -15.51
C LEU A 10 11.78 -0.34 -16.34
N ASP A 11 11.60 -1.59 -16.74
CA ASP A 11 10.38 -2.06 -17.42
C ASP A 11 9.26 -2.41 -16.42
N TYR A 12 9.61 -2.69 -15.17
CA TYR A 12 8.68 -2.97 -14.08
C TYR A 12 9.26 -2.55 -12.72
N ILE A 13 8.39 -2.46 -11.71
CA ILE A 13 8.76 -2.24 -10.31
C ILE A 13 8.23 -3.41 -9.47
N ASP A 14 9.07 -3.96 -8.59
CA ASP A 14 8.68 -5.06 -7.71
C ASP A 14 7.56 -4.66 -6.74
N LEU A 15 7.70 -3.51 -6.08
CA LEU A 15 6.72 -2.99 -5.13
C LEU A 15 6.53 -1.49 -5.31
N MET A 16 5.27 -1.07 -5.45
CA MET A 16 4.87 0.33 -5.33
C MET A 16 3.95 0.50 -4.13
N ILE A 17 4.17 1.53 -3.33
CA ILE A 17 3.33 1.84 -2.16
C ILE A 17 2.64 3.19 -2.32
N LEU A 18 1.37 3.26 -1.93
CA LEU A 18 0.67 4.54 -1.81
C LEU A 18 1.18 5.25 -0.54
N HIS A 19 1.82 6.40 -0.71
CA HIS A 19 2.65 7.00 0.34
C HIS A 19 1.85 7.45 1.57
N HIS A 20 0.66 8.00 1.40
CA HIS A 20 -0.16 8.53 2.49
C HIS A 20 -1.63 8.29 2.26
N SER A 21 -2.35 8.13 3.37
CA SER A 21 -3.80 8.26 3.39
C SER A 21 -4.23 9.66 2.96
N ALA A 22 -5.20 9.70 2.06
CA ALA A 22 -5.81 10.91 1.56
C ALA A 22 -7.28 10.63 1.22
N PRO A 23 -8.16 10.60 2.23
CA PRO A 23 -9.57 10.29 2.03
C PRO A 23 -10.17 11.19 0.93
N GLY A 24 -10.72 10.55 -0.11
CA GLY A 24 -11.31 11.21 -1.27
C GLY A 24 -10.48 11.12 -2.56
N SER A 25 -9.20 10.75 -2.48
CA SER A 25 -8.37 10.52 -3.67
C SER A 25 -7.49 9.27 -3.61
N ASP A 26 -7.26 8.72 -2.42
CA ASP A 26 -6.42 7.54 -2.23
C ASP A 26 -7.00 6.27 -2.87
N VAL A 27 -8.31 6.06 -2.80
CA VAL A 27 -9.00 4.92 -3.44
C VAL A 27 -8.74 4.90 -4.96
N SER A 28 -8.93 6.03 -5.64
CA SER A 28 -8.73 6.09 -7.10
C SER A 28 -7.24 5.97 -7.48
N ALA A 29 -6.34 6.50 -6.64
CA ALA A 29 -4.91 6.31 -6.82
C ALA A 29 -4.51 4.83 -6.66
N TYR A 30 -5.05 4.14 -5.66
CA TYR A 30 -4.78 2.72 -5.44
C TYR A 30 -5.35 1.85 -6.57
N GLN A 31 -6.57 2.14 -7.06
CA GLN A 31 -7.14 1.48 -8.24
C GLN A 31 -6.28 1.65 -9.50
N ALA A 32 -5.63 2.82 -9.68
CA ALA A 32 -4.66 3.00 -10.76
C ALA A 32 -3.40 2.12 -10.57
N MET A 33 -2.99 1.86 -9.32
CA MET A 33 -1.92 0.90 -9.02
C MET A 33 -2.36 -0.55 -9.30
N GLU A 34 -3.61 -0.93 -9.02
CA GLU A 34 -4.19 -2.24 -9.37
C GLU A 34 -4.18 -2.47 -10.89
N GLN A 35 -4.52 -1.43 -11.66
CA GLN A 35 -4.43 -1.49 -13.11
C GLN A 35 -2.98 -1.71 -13.57
N ALA A 36 -2.02 -0.96 -13.03
CA ALA A 36 -0.61 -1.12 -13.38
C ALA A 36 -0.04 -2.50 -12.98
N LEU A 37 -0.55 -3.10 -11.91
CA LEU A 37 -0.27 -4.48 -11.54
C LEU A 37 -0.80 -5.47 -12.59
N THR A 38 -2.04 -5.28 -13.03
CA THR A 38 -2.67 -6.11 -14.08
C THR A 38 -1.94 -5.99 -15.42
N GLU A 39 -1.40 -4.81 -15.74
CA GLU A 39 -0.58 -4.55 -16.91
C GLU A 39 0.85 -5.11 -16.81
N GLY A 40 1.25 -5.66 -15.64
CA GLY A 40 2.57 -6.23 -15.40
C GLY A 40 3.69 -5.21 -15.16
N LYS A 41 3.34 -3.92 -15.05
CA LYS A 41 4.27 -2.83 -14.70
C LYS A 41 4.66 -2.85 -13.23
N LEU A 42 3.76 -3.37 -12.38
CA LEU A 42 4.02 -3.64 -10.98
C LEU A 42 3.94 -5.14 -10.70
N ARG A 43 4.74 -5.65 -9.75
CA ARG A 43 4.61 -7.02 -9.25
C ARG A 43 3.84 -7.12 -7.94
N SER A 44 3.83 -6.06 -7.15
CA SER A 44 3.10 -5.95 -5.89
C SER A 44 2.76 -4.49 -5.61
N ILE A 45 1.69 -4.30 -4.83
CA ILE A 45 1.22 -2.99 -4.39
C ILE A 45 1.02 -3.00 -2.88
N GLY A 46 1.28 -1.87 -2.23
CA GLY A 46 1.17 -1.71 -0.79
C GLY A 46 0.74 -0.31 -0.38
N LEU A 47 0.73 -0.07 0.93
CA LEU A 47 0.39 1.21 1.53
C LEU A 47 1.53 1.70 2.43
N SER A 48 1.51 2.99 2.74
CA SER A 48 2.33 3.60 3.77
C SER A 48 1.54 4.66 4.52
N ASN A 49 1.85 4.85 5.79
CA ASN A 49 1.26 5.89 6.64
C ASN A 49 -0.26 5.78 6.83
N TYR A 50 -0.78 4.55 6.97
CA TYR A 50 -2.15 4.27 7.43
C TYR A 50 -2.07 3.80 8.89
N TYR A 51 -2.43 4.66 9.83
CA TYR A 51 -2.12 4.43 11.25
C TYR A 51 -3.26 3.81 12.07
N THR A 52 -4.46 3.72 11.51
CA THR A 52 -5.63 3.15 12.21
C THR A 52 -6.28 2.03 11.39
N PRO A 53 -6.88 1.01 12.06
CA PRO A 53 -7.68 -0.03 11.41
C PRO A 53 -8.78 0.54 10.51
N ASP A 54 -9.53 1.53 11.00
CA ASP A 54 -10.64 2.14 10.27
C ASP A 54 -10.21 2.79 8.94
N ASP A 55 -9.04 3.43 8.92
CA ASP A 55 -8.55 4.10 7.71
C ASP A 55 -8.02 3.10 6.68
N PHE A 56 -7.36 2.03 7.14
CA PHE A 56 -6.97 0.90 6.30
C PHE A 56 -8.20 0.19 5.72
N ASP A 57 -9.19 -0.11 6.56
CA ASP A 57 -10.40 -0.85 6.19
C ASP A 57 -11.28 -0.06 5.21
N ARG A 58 -11.34 1.26 5.36
CA ARG A 58 -12.01 2.14 4.39
C ARG A 58 -11.43 1.94 2.99
N LEU A 59 -10.10 2.01 2.84
CA LEU A 59 -9.47 1.85 1.53
C LEU A 59 -9.64 0.42 1.00
N VAL A 60 -9.39 -0.60 1.84
CA VAL A 60 -9.50 -2.00 1.43
C VAL A 60 -10.94 -2.40 1.09
N GLY A 61 -11.95 -1.80 1.73
CA GLY A 61 -13.36 -2.02 1.41
C GLY A 61 -13.79 -1.46 0.05
N GLU A 62 -13.04 -0.51 -0.52
CA GLU A 62 -13.34 0.14 -1.80
C GLU A 62 -12.40 -0.29 -2.94
N THR A 63 -11.46 -1.22 -2.67
CA THR A 63 -10.44 -1.70 -3.61
C THR A 63 -10.55 -3.22 -3.78
N THR A 64 -9.97 -3.76 -4.85
CA THR A 64 -10.11 -5.19 -5.19
C THR A 64 -8.92 -6.02 -4.72
N ILE A 65 -7.72 -5.45 -4.74
CA ILE A 65 -6.46 -6.13 -4.46
C ILE A 65 -5.96 -5.69 -3.10
N THR A 66 -5.99 -6.61 -2.14
CA THR A 66 -5.48 -6.38 -0.79
C THR A 66 -4.00 -5.97 -0.84
N PRO A 67 -3.59 -4.90 -0.12
CA PRO A 67 -2.20 -4.47 -0.06
C PRO A 67 -1.28 -5.59 0.44
N ALA A 68 -0.17 -5.82 -0.24
CA ALA A 68 0.81 -6.81 0.17
C ALA A 68 1.51 -6.43 1.49
N LEU A 69 1.74 -5.13 1.68
CA LEU A 69 2.33 -4.60 2.92
C LEU A 69 1.78 -3.22 3.30
N LEU A 70 2.02 -2.87 4.56
CA LEU A 70 1.85 -1.53 5.12
C LEU A 70 3.16 -1.06 5.76
N GLN A 71 3.78 -0.03 5.18
CA GLN A 71 5.01 0.60 5.71
C GLN A 71 4.66 1.76 6.63
N ASN A 72 4.84 1.59 7.95
CA ASN A 72 4.55 2.61 8.95
C ASN A 72 5.76 2.83 9.87
N GLU A 73 5.90 4.04 10.41
CA GLU A 73 6.91 4.35 11.41
C GLU A 73 6.85 3.36 12.58
N THR A 74 7.92 2.58 12.74
CA THR A 74 8.02 1.55 13.76
C THR A 74 9.41 1.55 14.40
N HIS A 75 9.45 1.73 15.72
CA HIS A 75 10.68 1.77 16.51
C HIS A 75 10.40 1.32 17.96
N PRO A 76 11.40 1.13 18.85
CA PRO A 76 11.17 0.56 20.19
C PRO A 76 10.10 1.26 21.04
N TYR A 77 9.93 2.58 20.84
CA TYR A 77 8.91 3.40 21.51
C TYR A 77 7.56 3.49 20.77
N HIS A 78 7.46 2.99 19.54
CA HIS A 78 6.25 2.98 18.73
C HIS A 78 6.23 1.71 17.87
N GLN A 79 5.69 0.62 18.42
CA GLN A 79 5.81 -0.71 17.80
C GLN A 79 4.67 -1.06 16.84
N SER A 80 3.67 -0.18 16.72
CA SER A 80 2.50 -0.40 15.85
C SER A 80 1.79 -1.75 16.10
N THR A 81 1.75 -2.23 17.36
CA THR A 81 1.25 -3.56 17.72
C THR A 81 -0.21 -3.79 17.33
N GLU A 82 -1.06 -2.78 17.50
CA GLU A 82 -2.47 -2.83 17.12
C GLU A 82 -2.62 -3.03 15.61
N MET A 83 -1.95 -2.21 14.80
CA MET A 83 -1.94 -2.36 13.35
C MET A 83 -1.40 -3.72 12.92
N LYS A 84 -0.30 -4.18 13.55
CA LYS A 84 0.27 -5.49 13.24
C LYS A 84 -0.72 -6.64 13.47
N GLU A 85 -1.52 -6.56 14.54
CA GLU A 85 -2.56 -7.55 14.80
C GLU A 85 -3.70 -7.44 13.78
N HIS A 86 -4.18 -6.23 13.53
CA HIS A 86 -5.26 -5.96 12.58
C HIS A 86 -4.96 -6.49 11.17
N LEU A 87 -3.74 -6.27 10.67
CA LEU A 87 -3.34 -6.66 9.32
C LEU A 87 -3.31 -8.18 9.08
N ARG A 88 -3.22 -9.00 10.14
CA ARG A 88 -3.14 -10.46 10.03
C ARG A 88 -4.32 -11.07 9.28
N GLN A 89 -5.51 -10.51 9.44
CA GLN A 89 -6.72 -11.01 8.77
C GLN A 89 -6.70 -10.79 7.24
N TYR A 90 -5.90 -9.82 6.78
CA TYR A 90 -5.75 -9.48 5.37
C TYR A 90 -4.56 -10.19 4.71
N GLY A 91 -3.68 -10.82 5.49
CA GLY A 91 -2.40 -11.34 5.01
C GLY A 91 -1.40 -10.24 4.64
N THR A 92 -1.69 -8.98 4.97
CA THR A 92 -0.81 -7.83 4.76
C THR A 92 0.32 -7.83 5.79
N VAL A 93 1.55 -7.62 5.34
CA VAL A 93 2.72 -7.57 6.24
C VAL A 93 2.96 -6.13 6.70
N LEU A 94 3.16 -5.92 8.01
CA LEU A 94 3.66 -4.65 8.51
C LEU A 94 5.18 -4.56 8.23
N GLU A 95 5.59 -3.53 7.50
CA GLU A 95 7.00 -3.17 7.27
C GLU A 95 7.38 -1.97 8.14
N SER A 96 8.53 -2.06 8.80
CA SER A 96 9.04 -1.10 9.79
C SER A 96 10.20 -0.28 9.25
#